data_AF-A0A1D2QP71-F1
#
_entry.id   AF-A0A1D2QP71-F1
#
_cell.length_a   1.000
_cell.length_b   1.000
_cell.length_c   1.000
_cell.angle_alpha   90.00
_cell.angle_beta   90.00
_cell.angle_gamma   90.00
#
_symmetry.space_group_name_H-M   'P 1'
#
loop_
_entity.id
_entity.type
_entity.pdbx_description
1 polymer ?
#
loop_
_entity_poly.entity_id
_entity_poly.type
_entity_poly.pdbx_seq_one_letter_code
_entity_poly.pdbx_strand_id
1 'polypeptide(L)'
;MFSNVSASPLSKVDLWLPVSYQHHYNQLLKAAKMVQSNPDCYELFKGTLSEHRSSLEHPIFIFRCRTERREIISVLVDGNTFQVTNLLEKMHRKKEKQKQQAREDDIRKKQQEQKKYWKICYQQFKKKTRLFGGLKVLTDLPPVPNISNTGMVRYRINFEAKSLQKKTIRYKAMAKANALDKCEIKIKPL
;
A
#
# COMPACT_ATOMS: atom_id res chain seq x y z
N MET A 1 8.65 -7.48 -28.71
CA MET A 1 7.87 -6.44 -29.41
C MET A 1 8.27 -5.11 -28.82
N PHE A 2 9.02 -4.31 -29.57
CA PHE A 2 9.50 -3.01 -29.12
C PHE A 2 8.36 -2.00 -29.27
N SER A 3 7.89 -1.42 -28.16
CA SER A 3 6.92 -0.32 -28.21
C SER A 3 7.62 0.91 -28.77
N ASN A 4 7.16 1.38 -29.93
CA ASN A 4 7.57 2.64 -30.53
C ASN A 4 7.22 3.79 -29.58
N VAL A 5 8.22 4.36 -28.92
CA VAL A 5 8.12 5.63 -28.20
C VAL A 5 7.81 6.70 -29.25
N SER A 6 6.54 7.11 -29.32
CA SER A 6 6.11 8.16 -30.24
C SER A 6 6.53 9.51 -29.65
N ALA A 7 7.77 9.90 -29.88
CA ALA A 7 8.24 11.24 -29.54
C ALA A 7 7.48 12.27 -30.41
N SER A 8 6.58 13.05 -29.78
CA SER A 8 5.95 14.19 -30.46
C SER A 8 7.02 15.19 -30.92
N PRO A 9 6.96 15.75 -32.14
CA PRO A 9 7.94 16.76 -32.55
C PRO A 9 7.84 17.98 -31.62
N LEU A 10 8.99 18.55 -31.23
CA LEU A 10 9.05 19.74 -30.35
C LEU A 10 8.22 20.93 -30.86
N SER A 11 7.93 20.97 -32.16
CA SER A 11 7.04 21.97 -32.78
C SER A 11 5.62 21.97 -32.22
N LYS A 12 5.21 20.92 -31.49
CA LYS A 12 3.91 20.80 -30.81
C LYS A 12 3.97 21.08 -29.30
N VAL A 13 5.14 21.45 -28.77
CA VAL A 13 5.33 21.73 -27.34
C VAL A 13 5.20 23.23 -27.10
N ASP A 14 4.32 23.61 -26.17
CA ASP A 14 4.16 25.01 -25.76
C ASP A 14 5.35 25.44 -24.88
N LEU A 15 6.36 26.07 -25.48
CA LEU A 15 7.58 26.56 -24.83
C LEU A 15 7.60 28.08 -24.78
N TRP A 16 7.63 28.63 -23.56
CA TRP A 16 7.59 30.07 -23.35
C TRP A 16 8.40 30.49 -22.12
N LEU A 17 8.94 31.72 -22.15
CA LEU A 17 9.60 32.36 -21.00
C LEU A 17 9.08 33.80 -20.83
N PRO A 18 9.06 34.33 -19.59
CA PRO A 18 8.90 35.76 -19.36
C PRO A 18 9.96 36.58 -20.12
N VAL A 19 9.64 37.82 -20.47
CA VAL A 19 10.50 38.70 -21.29
C VAL A 19 11.92 38.82 -20.72
N SER A 20 12.06 39.01 -19.41
CA SER A 20 13.36 39.14 -18.74
C SER A 20 14.23 37.88 -18.81
N TYR A 21 13.65 36.72 -19.11
CA TYR A 21 14.33 35.42 -19.22
C TYR A 21 14.52 34.95 -20.66
N GLN A 22 14.12 35.74 -21.67
CA GLN A 22 14.17 35.35 -23.09
C GLN A 22 15.58 34.98 -23.57
N HIS A 23 16.63 35.56 -22.99
CA HIS A 23 18.01 35.20 -23.29
C HIS A 23 18.35 33.73 -22.96
N HIS A 24 17.56 33.08 -22.08
CA HIS A 24 17.67 31.66 -21.74
C HIS A 24 16.84 30.73 -22.63
N TYR A 25 16.16 31.23 -23.66
CA TYR A 25 15.25 30.42 -24.47
C TYR A 25 15.94 29.22 -25.15
N ASN A 26 17.20 29.39 -25.57
CA ASN A 26 18.00 28.29 -26.12
C ASN A 26 18.28 27.18 -25.09
N GLN A 27 18.45 27.55 -23.81
CA GLN A 27 18.61 26.59 -22.72
C GLN A 27 17.27 25.87 -22.46
N LEU A 28 16.14 26.58 -22.50
CA LEU A 28 14.81 25.96 -22.39
C LEU A 28 14.60 24.91 -23.48
N LEU A 29 14.93 25.22 -24.74
CA LEU A 29 14.85 24.27 -25.86
C LEU A 29 15.73 23.03 -25.64
N LYS A 30 16.95 23.23 -25.15
CA LYS A 30 17.89 22.13 -24.89
C LYS A 30 17.40 21.25 -23.74
N ALA A 31 16.87 21.84 -22.67
CA ALA A 31 16.26 21.13 -21.56
C ALA A 31 14.99 20.37 -22.00
N ALA A 32 14.16 20.95 -22.88
CA ALA A 32 12.99 20.29 -23.43
C ALA A 32 13.35 18.99 -24.19
N LYS A 33 14.38 19.05 -25.04
CA LYS A 33 14.91 17.88 -25.77
C LYS A 33 15.37 16.77 -24.82
N MET A 34 16.07 17.15 -23.76
CA MET A 34 16.53 16.22 -22.74
C MET A 34 15.35 15.55 -22.03
N VAL A 35 14.35 16.32 -21.59
CA VAL A 35 13.14 15.78 -20.93
C VAL A 35 12.35 14.86 -21.86
N GLN A 36 12.20 15.23 -23.12
CA GLN A 36 11.52 14.41 -24.12
C GLN A 36 12.24 13.09 -24.41
N SER A 37 13.56 13.05 -24.27
CA SER A 37 14.35 11.82 -24.46
C SER A 37 14.33 10.90 -23.23
N ASN A 38 13.69 11.31 -22.14
CA ASN A 38 13.57 10.50 -20.93
C ASN A 38 12.47 9.44 -21.10
N PRO A 39 12.75 8.15 -20.81
CA PRO A 39 11.75 7.06 -20.89
C PRO A 39 10.47 7.30 -20.08
N ASP A 40 10.55 8.04 -18.98
CA ASP A 40 9.40 8.33 -18.12
C ASP A 40 8.46 9.39 -18.73
N CYS A 41 8.91 10.08 -19.78
CA CYS A 41 8.18 11.15 -20.45
C CYS A 41 7.64 10.69 -21.81
N TYR A 42 6.45 10.10 -21.81
CA TYR A 42 5.80 9.63 -23.05
C TYR A 42 5.42 10.78 -23.99
N GLU A 43 4.86 11.87 -23.45
CA GLU A 43 4.46 13.03 -24.25
C GLU A 43 4.74 14.34 -23.49
N LEU A 44 5.75 15.08 -23.94
CA LEU A 44 6.01 16.45 -23.50
C LEU A 44 5.07 17.41 -24.24
N PHE A 45 4.43 18.32 -23.52
CA PHE A 45 3.48 19.26 -24.13
C PHE A 45 3.58 20.71 -23.62
N LYS A 46 4.33 20.98 -22.54
CA LYS A 46 4.55 22.35 -22.05
C LYS A 46 5.91 22.51 -21.37
N GLY A 47 6.54 23.68 -21.50
CA GLY A 47 7.75 24.08 -20.79
C GLY A 47 7.81 25.57 -20.53
N THR A 48 8.14 25.97 -19.30
CA THR A 48 8.23 27.38 -18.90
C THR A 48 9.22 27.58 -17.75
N LEU A 49 9.39 28.81 -17.29
CA LEU A 49 10.15 29.15 -16.10
C LEU A 49 9.40 28.74 -14.82
N SER A 50 10.14 28.23 -13.84
CA SER A 50 9.66 28.10 -12.47
C SER A 50 9.92 29.40 -11.71
N GLU A 51 8.96 30.33 -11.74
CA GLU A 51 9.11 31.70 -11.23
C GLU A 51 9.64 31.75 -9.79
N HIS A 52 9.10 30.94 -8.88
CA HIS A 52 9.51 30.93 -7.47
C HIS A 52 10.87 30.27 -7.19
N ARG A 53 11.48 29.63 -8.19
CA ARG A 53 12.73 28.87 -8.04
C ARG A 53 13.87 29.42 -8.90
N SER A 54 13.58 30.43 -9.70
CA SER A 54 14.51 30.99 -10.67
C SER A 54 15.00 32.35 -10.21
N SER A 55 16.24 32.65 -10.54
CA SER A 55 16.76 34.01 -10.63
C SER A 55 17.21 34.28 -12.07
N LEU A 56 17.42 35.54 -12.44
CA LEU A 56 17.86 35.90 -13.79
C LEU A 56 19.14 35.14 -14.20
N GLU A 57 20.09 34.94 -13.28
CA GLU A 57 21.34 34.22 -13.54
C GLU A 57 21.22 32.69 -13.37
N HIS A 58 20.14 32.21 -12.77
CA HIS A 58 19.93 30.81 -12.46
C HIS A 58 18.49 30.38 -12.78
N PRO A 59 18.18 30.18 -14.08
CA PRO A 59 16.85 29.76 -14.49
C PRO A 59 16.58 28.31 -14.10
N ILE A 60 15.43 28.06 -13.48
CA ILE A 60 14.91 26.71 -13.28
C ILE A 60 13.69 26.55 -14.19
N PHE A 61 13.77 25.63 -15.16
CA PHE A 61 12.67 25.34 -16.06
C PHE A 61 11.74 24.28 -15.46
N ILE A 62 10.44 24.42 -15.69
CA ILE A 62 9.41 23.44 -15.38
C ILE A 62 8.75 22.95 -16.66
N PHE A 63 8.77 21.63 -16.87
CA PHE A 63 8.15 20.95 -17.99
C PHE A 63 6.96 20.12 -17.53
N ARG A 64 5.91 20.05 -18.34
CA ARG A 64 4.77 19.15 -18.14
C ARG A 64 4.83 18.02 -19.14
N CYS A 65 4.83 16.80 -18.62
CA CYS A 65 4.86 15.60 -19.40
C CYS A 65 3.73 14.65 -19.00
N ARG A 66 3.19 13.92 -19.97
CA ARG A 66 2.27 12.81 -19.76
C ARG A 66 3.06 11.50 -19.79
N THR A 67 2.82 10.62 -18.82
CA THR A 67 3.42 9.28 -18.76
C THR A 67 2.62 8.27 -19.60
N GLU A 68 3.14 7.06 -19.81
CA GLU A 68 2.40 5.97 -20.48
C GLU A 68 1.05 5.65 -19.81
N ARG A 69 0.96 5.88 -18.49
CA ARG A 69 -0.27 5.70 -17.70
C ARG A 69 -1.23 6.88 -17.80
N ARG A 70 -0.96 7.84 -18.68
CA ARG A 70 -1.70 9.10 -18.88
C ARG A 70 -1.67 10.04 -17.66
N GLU A 71 -0.75 9.85 -16.73
CA GLU A 71 -0.55 10.74 -15.59
C GLU A 71 0.24 11.98 -16.03
N ILE A 72 -0.11 13.17 -15.51
CA ILE A 72 0.65 14.40 -15.79
C ILE A 72 1.67 14.62 -14.67
N ILE A 73 2.94 14.72 -15.05
CA ILE A 73 4.06 14.97 -14.15
C ILE A 73 4.74 16.30 -14.50
N SER A 74 5.36 16.92 -13.49
CA SER A 74 6.20 18.10 -13.67
C SER A 74 7.66 17.71 -13.56
N VAL A 75 8.48 18.07 -14.55
CA VAL A 75 9.94 17.90 -14.54
C VAL A 75 10.61 19.24 -14.33
N LEU A 76 11.44 19.38 -13.29
CA LEU A 76 12.21 20.61 -13.07
C LEU A 76 13.63 20.37 -13.57
N VAL A 77 14.17 21.32 -14.30
CA VAL A 77 15.53 21.25 -14.86
C VAL A 77 16.24 22.56 -14.56
N ASP A 78 17.42 22.47 -14.00
CA ASP A 78 18.32 23.61 -13.87
C ASP A 78 18.84 24.00 -15.26
N GLY A 79 18.61 25.25 -15.67
CA GLY A 79 18.96 25.74 -17.00
C GLY A 79 20.46 25.94 -17.23
N ASN A 80 21.26 26.05 -16.17
CA ASN A 80 22.71 26.19 -16.25
C ASN A 80 23.38 24.82 -16.33
N THR A 81 22.95 23.88 -15.48
CA THR A 81 23.58 22.56 -15.36
C THR A 81 22.90 21.47 -16.17
N PHE A 82 21.67 21.72 -16.64
CA PHE A 82 20.77 20.72 -17.24
C PHE A 82 20.46 19.53 -16.33
N GLN A 83 20.71 19.66 -15.02
CA GLN A 83 20.36 18.61 -14.08
C GLN A 83 18.86 18.66 -13.78
N VAL A 84 18.25 17.48 -13.73
CA VAL A 84 16.86 17.32 -13.29
C VAL A 84 16.80 17.57 -11.79
N THR A 85 16.08 18.61 -11.36
CA THR A 85 16.01 19.07 -9.97
C THR A 85 14.76 18.62 -9.23
N ASN A 86 13.72 18.11 -9.93
CA ASN A 86 12.49 17.60 -9.28
C ASN A 86 12.71 16.17 -8.77
N LEU A 87 12.69 15.94 -7.46
CA LEU A 87 11.53 15.56 -6.65
C LEU A 87 10.65 14.38 -7.14
N LEU A 88 10.50 14.07 -8.43
CA LEU A 88 9.53 13.06 -8.89
C LEU A 88 9.97 11.64 -8.52
N GLU A 89 11.23 11.27 -8.77
CA GLU A 89 11.79 10.00 -8.27
C GLU A 89 11.75 9.91 -6.75
N LYS A 90 12.09 11.01 -6.05
CA LYS A 90 12.05 11.06 -4.58
C LYS A 90 10.61 10.92 -4.05
N MET A 91 9.63 11.51 -4.72
CA MET A 91 8.21 11.40 -4.36
C MET A 91 7.63 10.02 -4.70
N HIS A 92 7.94 9.43 -5.85
CA HIS A 92 7.53 8.06 -6.18
C HIS A 92 8.15 7.07 -5.20
N ARG A 93 9.47 7.14 -4.95
CA ARG A 93 10.13 6.31 -3.93
C ARG A 93 9.52 6.51 -2.53
N LYS A 94 9.20 7.75 -2.13
CA LYS A 94 8.57 8.02 -0.82
C LYS A 94 7.15 7.49 -0.74
N LYS A 95 6.35 7.65 -1.80
CA LYS A 95 4.96 7.17 -1.87
C LYS A 95 4.89 5.64 -1.92
N GLU A 96 5.80 5.00 -2.63
CA GLU A 96 5.92 3.53 -2.65
C GLU A 96 6.36 2.99 -1.28
N LYS A 97 7.38 3.60 -0.66
CA LYS A 97 7.78 3.24 0.71
C LYS A 97 6.66 3.42 1.71
N GLN A 98 5.92 4.53 1.65
CA GLN A 98 4.77 4.77 2.51
C GLN A 98 3.64 3.76 2.27
N LYS A 99 3.37 3.41 1.01
CA LYS A 99 2.35 2.40 0.67
C LYS A 99 2.74 1.01 1.16
N GLN A 100 4.02 0.66 1.03
CA GLN A 100 4.55 -0.61 1.53
C GLN A 100 4.49 -0.66 3.05
N GLN A 101 4.94 0.40 3.72
CA GLN A 101 4.91 0.51 5.18
C GLN A 101 3.48 0.50 5.72
N ALA A 102 2.54 1.19 5.07
CA ALA A 102 1.13 1.16 5.44
C ALA A 102 0.51 -0.25 5.29
N ARG A 103 0.90 -1.01 4.25
CA ARG A 103 0.48 -2.40 4.07
C ARG A 103 1.04 -3.32 5.16
N GLU A 104 2.33 -3.18 5.47
CA GLU A 104 2.99 -3.94 6.53
C GLU A 104 2.39 -3.63 7.91
N ASP A 105 2.13 -2.35 8.19
CA ASP A 105 1.47 -1.92 9.42
C ASP A 105 0.04 -2.45 9.53
N ASP A 106 -0.73 -2.48 8.43
CA ASP A 106 -2.08 -3.06 8.39
C ASP A 106 -2.05 -4.58 8.66
N ILE A 107 -1.12 -5.30 8.01
CA ILE A 107 -0.91 -6.74 8.25
C ILE A 107 -0.52 -6.98 9.72
N ARG A 108 0.41 -6.19 10.26
CA ARG A 108 0.86 -6.31 11.65
C ARG A 108 -0.27 -6.05 12.64
N LYS A 109 -1.08 -5.01 12.43
CA LYS A 109 -2.26 -4.71 13.26
C LYS A 109 -3.26 -5.86 13.25
N LYS A 110 -3.62 -6.36 12.07
CA LYS A 110 -4.54 -7.51 11.91
C LYS A 110 -4.02 -8.76 12.63
N GLN A 111 -2.72 -9.06 12.50
CA GLN A 111 -2.12 -10.19 13.21
C GLN A 111 -2.15 -10.02 14.74
N GLN A 112 -1.87 -8.81 15.25
CA GLN A 112 -1.94 -8.51 16.68
C GLN A 112 -3.37 -8.64 17.22
N GLU A 113 -4.36 -8.13 16.50
CA GLU A 113 -5.78 -8.26 16.86
C GLU A 113 -6.22 -9.73 16.89
N GLN A 114 -5.84 -10.53 15.90
CA GLN A 114 -6.14 -11.96 15.87
C GLN A 114 -5.54 -12.69 17.09
N LYS A 115 -4.27 -12.41 17.42
CA LYS A 115 -3.62 -12.97 18.62
C LYS A 115 -4.35 -12.59 19.90
N LYS A 116 -4.79 -11.32 20.00
CA LYS A 116 -5.59 -10.83 21.14
C LYS A 116 -6.91 -11.58 21.26
N TYR A 117 -7.69 -11.68 20.18
CA TYR A 117 -8.97 -12.38 20.17
C TYR A 117 -8.83 -13.86 20.47
N TRP A 118 -7.81 -14.52 19.92
CA TRP A 118 -7.53 -15.92 20.24
C TRP A 118 -7.27 -16.12 21.73
N LYS A 119 -6.42 -15.29 22.35
CA LYS A 119 -6.12 -15.37 23.78
C LYS A 119 -7.40 -15.31 24.64
N ILE A 120 -8.31 -14.39 24.32
CA ILE A 120 -9.59 -14.24 25.02
C ILE A 120 -10.47 -15.47 24.80
N CYS A 121 -10.65 -15.90 23.54
CA CYS A 121 -11.48 -17.06 23.22
C CYS A 121 -10.95 -18.36 23.83
N TYR A 122 -9.64 -18.55 23.84
CA TYR A 122 -9.01 -19.73 24.40
C TYR A 122 -9.18 -19.79 25.93
N GLN A 123 -9.08 -18.66 26.62
CA GLN A 123 -9.39 -18.59 28.04
C GLN A 123 -10.86 -18.96 28.33
N GLN A 124 -11.80 -18.47 27.53
CA GLN A 124 -13.22 -18.81 27.67
C GLN A 124 -13.50 -20.28 27.35
N PHE A 125 -12.82 -20.83 26.34
CA PHE A 125 -12.88 -22.25 26.02
C PHE A 125 -12.41 -23.09 27.22
N LYS A 126 -11.21 -22.81 27.77
CA LYS A 126 -10.69 -23.49 28.96
C LYS A 126 -11.66 -23.43 30.15
N LYS A 127 -12.28 -22.28 30.39
CA LYS A 127 -13.29 -22.12 31.46
C LYS A 127 -14.50 -23.03 31.22
N LYS A 128 -15.05 -23.05 30.00
CA LYS A 128 -16.21 -23.90 29.67
C LYS A 128 -15.91 -25.39 29.66
N THR A 129 -14.68 -25.78 29.30
CA THR A 129 -14.27 -27.18 29.27
C THR A 129 -13.64 -27.65 30.57
N ARG A 130 -13.59 -26.83 31.62
CA ARG A 130 -12.95 -27.17 32.91
C ARG A 130 -13.53 -28.43 33.56
N LEU A 131 -14.83 -28.67 33.39
CA LEU A 131 -15.55 -29.81 33.97
C LEU A 131 -15.57 -31.05 33.06
N PHE A 132 -14.98 -30.96 31.86
CA PHE A 132 -14.95 -32.08 30.92
C PHE A 132 -13.81 -33.03 31.31
N GLY A 133 -14.16 -34.23 31.77
CA GLY A 133 -13.18 -35.25 32.15
C GLY A 133 -12.41 -35.76 30.93
N GLY A 134 -11.09 -35.94 31.04
CA GLY A 134 -10.25 -36.50 29.98
C GLY A 134 -10.24 -35.68 28.69
N LEU A 135 -10.28 -34.35 28.80
CA LEU A 135 -10.27 -33.42 27.67
C LEU A 135 -9.03 -33.63 26.78
N LYS A 136 -9.24 -33.97 25.51
CA LYS A 136 -8.20 -34.06 24.48
C LYS A 136 -8.56 -33.17 23.30
N VAL A 137 -7.80 -32.09 23.10
CA VAL A 137 -8.00 -31.20 21.94
C VAL A 137 -7.47 -31.90 20.69
N LEU A 138 -8.29 -31.95 19.63
CA LEU A 138 -7.96 -32.57 18.35
C LEU A 138 -7.50 -31.56 17.28
N THR A 139 -7.73 -30.26 17.51
CA THR A 139 -7.36 -29.19 16.58
C THR A 139 -6.02 -28.58 16.97
N ASP A 140 -5.14 -28.36 16.00
CA ASP A 140 -3.90 -27.62 16.20
C ASP A 140 -4.18 -26.18 16.64
N LEU A 141 -3.47 -25.73 17.67
CA LEU A 141 -3.70 -24.43 18.30
C LEU A 141 -2.54 -23.47 17.99
N PRO A 142 -2.80 -22.20 17.64
CA PRO A 142 -4.12 -21.61 17.38
C PRO A 142 -4.73 -22.10 16.05
N PRO A 143 -6.07 -22.33 15.97
CA PRO A 143 -6.72 -22.66 14.73
C PRO A 143 -6.77 -21.44 13.80
N VAL A 144 -6.76 -21.69 12.48
CA VAL A 144 -6.97 -20.64 11.47
C VAL A 144 -8.38 -20.03 11.66
N PRO A 145 -8.49 -18.70 11.86
CA PRO A 145 -9.79 -18.06 12.03
C PRO A 145 -10.58 -18.02 10.73
N ASN A 146 -11.89 -18.20 10.81
CA ASN A 146 -12.83 -17.85 9.75
C ASN A 146 -13.35 -16.43 10.02
N ILE A 147 -13.00 -15.49 9.15
CA ILE A 147 -13.38 -14.08 9.27
C ILE A 147 -14.59 -13.85 8.37
N SER A 148 -15.70 -13.38 8.94
CA SER A 148 -16.86 -13.01 8.14
C SER A 148 -16.69 -11.66 7.45
N ASN A 149 -17.49 -11.41 6.41
CA ASN A 149 -17.57 -10.11 5.73
C ASN A 149 -17.90 -8.94 6.68
N THR A 150 -18.50 -9.24 7.83
CA THR A 150 -18.86 -8.28 8.89
C THR A 150 -17.75 -8.10 9.93
N GLY A 151 -16.55 -8.64 9.70
CA GLY A 151 -15.40 -8.55 10.62
C GLY A 151 -15.50 -9.44 11.88
N MET A 152 -16.47 -10.35 11.98
CA MET A 152 -16.53 -11.28 13.12
C MET A 152 -15.51 -12.39 12.93
N VAL A 153 -14.69 -12.61 13.95
CA VAL A 153 -13.67 -13.67 13.95
C VAL A 153 -14.25 -14.93 14.59
N ARG A 154 -14.21 -16.05 13.87
CA ARG A 154 -14.72 -17.33 14.34
C ARG A 154 -13.62 -18.38 14.39
N TYR A 155 -13.47 -19.04 15.52
CA TYR A 155 -12.57 -20.18 15.69
C TYR A 155 -13.37 -21.46 15.86
N ARG A 156 -12.86 -22.55 15.29
CA ARG A 156 -13.41 -23.90 15.46
C ARG A 156 -12.38 -24.75 16.17
N ILE A 157 -12.79 -25.36 17.28
CA ILE A 157 -11.94 -26.26 18.08
C ILE A 157 -12.70 -27.57 18.21
N ASN A 158 -12.15 -28.64 17.65
CA ASN A 158 -12.65 -29.99 17.86
C ASN A 158 -11.89 -30.61 19.04
N PHE A 159 -12.60 -31.31 19.92
CA PHE A 159 -12.00 -31.98 21.07
C PHE A 159 -12.82 -33.20 21.48
N GLU A 160 -12.20 -34.10 22.23
CA GLU A 160 -12.82 -35.25 22.86
C GLU A 160 -12.85 -35.07 24.37
N ALA A 161 -13.88 -35.63 25.01
CA ALA A 161 -13.98 -35.72 26.45
C ALA A 161 -14.80 -36.94 26.86
N LYS A 162 -14.64 -37.37 28.10
CA LYS A 162 -15.40 -38.48 28.70
C LYS A 162 -16.73 -37.97 29.25
N SER A 163 -17.80 -38.71 28.96
CA SER A 163 -19.10 -38.54 29.60
C SER A 163 -19.09 -39.09 31.03
N LEU A 164 -20.17 -38.86 31.79
CA LEU A 164 -20.37 -39.44 33.12
C LEU A 164 -20.29 -40.98 33.10
N GLN A 165 -20.64 -41.61 31.98
CA GLN A 165 -20.58 -43.06 31.77
C GLN A 165 -19.20 -43.53 31.25
N LYS A 166 -18.17 -42.69 31.35
CA LYS A 166 -16.79 -42.93 30.85
C LYS A 166 -16.67 -43.15 29.34
N LYS A 167 -17.72 -42.93 28.56
CA LYS A 167 -17.68 -43.00 27.09
C LYS A 167 -17.01 -41.75 26.52
N THR A 168 -16.12 -41.92 25.54
CA THR A 168 -15.52 -40.79 24.81
C THR A 168 -16.54 -40.20 23.84
N ILE A 169 -16.78 -38.89 23.96
CA ILE A 169 -17.65 -38.12 23.07
C ILE A 169 -16.81 -37.06 22.37
N ARG A 170 -17.04 -36.90 21.07
CA ARG A 170 -16.45 -35.83 20.25
C ARG A 170 -17.32 -34.58 20.33
N TYR A 171 -16.67 -33.44 20.47
CA TYR A 171 -17.31 -32.14 20.57
C TYR A 171 -16.67 -31.15 19.60
N LYS A 172 -17.47 -30.15 19.23
CA LYS A 172 -17.07 -28.97 18.46
C LYS A 172 -17.41 -27.72 19.25
N ALA A 173 -16.39 -26.96 19.60
CA ALA A 173 -16.54 -25.60 20.11
C ALA A 173 -16.42 -24.59 18.96
N MET A 174 -17.41 -23.72 18.86
CA MET A 174 -17.39 -22.53 18.01
C MET A 174 -17.18 -21.31 18.90
N ALA A 175 -16.04 -20.64 18.75
CA ALA A 175 -15.73 -19.41 19.43
C ALA A 175 -15.99 -18.23 18.49
N LYS A 176 -16.76 -17.24 18.94
CA LYS A 176 -17.03 -16.01 18.17
C LYS A 176 -16.50 -14.82 18.96
N ALA A 177 -15.50 -14.12 18.42
CA ALA A 177 -14.98 -12.89 19.00
C ALA A 177 -15.60 -11.68 18.26
N ASN A 178 -15.92 -10.62 19.01
CA ASN A 178 -16.41 -9.36 18.46
C ASN A 178 -15.46 -8.18 18.80
N ALA A 179 -15.74 -7.01 18.22
CA ALA A 179 -14.95 -5.79 18.43
C ALA A 179 -14.99 -5.25 19.87
N LEU A 180 -15.89 -5.76 20.73
CA LEU A 180 -15.99 -5.38 22.15
C LEU A 180 -15.14 -6.28 23.06
N ASP A 181 -14.15 -6.99 22.50
CA ASP A 181 -13.30 -7.95 23.21
C ASP A 181 -14.08 -9.07 23.95
N LYS A 182 -15.33 -9.34 23.55
CA LYS A 182 -16.12 -10.44 24.10
C LYS A 182 -15.99 -11.65 23.19
N CYS A 183 -15.81 -12.82 23.80
CA CYS A 183 -15.82 -14.09 23.08
C CYS A 183 -16.92 -15.03 23.60
N GLU A 184 -17.81 -15.42 22.69
CA GLU A 184 -18.85 -16.40 22.95
C GLU A 184 -18.42 -17.78 22.49
N ILE A 185 -18.47 -18.76 23.40
CA ILE A 185 -18.18 -20.17 23.10
C ILE A 185 -19.48 -20.97 23.07
N LYS A 186 -19.79 -21.61 21.94
CA LYS A 186 -20.87 -22.59 21.80
C LYS A 186 -20.29 -23.98 21.55
N ILE A 187 -20.54 -24.92 22.46
CA ILE A 187 -20.06 -26.30 22.36
C ILE A 187 -21.25 -27.17 21.95
N LYS A 188 -21.04 -28.05 20.96
CA LYS A 188 -22.01 -29.06 20.55
C LYS A 188 -21.31 -30.42 20.41
N PRO A 189 -21.96 -31.53 20.77
CA PRO A 189 -21.47 -32.85 20.37
C PRO A 189 -21.40 -32.94 18.83
N LEU A 190 -20.46 -33.74 18.34
CA LEU A 190 -20.30 -34.06 16.92
C LEU A 190 -21.07 -35.32 16.54
#